data_AF-A0A0Q0ULY8-F1
#
_entry.id   AF-A0A0Q0ULY8-F1
#
_cell.length_a   1.000
_cell.length_b   1.000
_cell.length_c   1.000
_cell.angle_alpha   90.00
_cell.angle_beta   90.00
_cell.angle_gamma   90.00
#
_symmetry.space_group_name_H-M   'P 1'
#
loop_
_entity.id
_entity.type
_entity.pdbx_description
1 polymer ?
#
loop_
_entity_poly.entity_id
_entity_poly.type
_entity_poly.pdbx_seq_one_letter_code
_entity_poly.pdbx_strand_id
1 'polypeptide(L)'
;MEELSITPEAARGMVRRGLEELEERIRAHQSAPPGFPAVAAGQQFGDYGRRLAEAYMRLHSVEMSRMQTLLGMLRSTLREIEAIDAANSRHAEDLERIG
;
A
#
# COMPACT_ATOMS: atom_id res chain seq x y z
N MET A 1 28.46 -14.35 6.71
CA MET A 1 27.00 -14.34 6.55
C MET A 1 26.50 -13.29 7.53
N GLU A 2 26.24 -12.08 7.06
CA GLU A 2 25.60 -11.07 7.90
C GLU A 2 24.16 -11.50 8.11
N GLU A 3 23.85 -11.90 9.33
CA GLU A 3 22.50 -12.14 9.77
C GLU A 3 21.83 -10.76 9.82
N LEU A 4 21.00 -10.46 8.81
CA LEU A 4 20.12 -9.30 8.78
C LEU A 4 19.11 -9.45 9.93
N SER A 5 19.56 -9.17 11.14
CA SER A 5 18.69 -8.96 12.29
C SER A 5 17.97 -7.64 12.05
N ILE A 6 16.84 -7.72 11.33
CA ILE A 6 15.93 -6.58 11.25
C ILE A 6 15.34 -6.44 12.64
N THR A 7 15.74 -5.38 13.36
CA THR A 7 15.13 -5.08 14.65
C THR A 7 13.62 -4.82 14.44
N PRO A 8 12.75 -5.24 15.37
CA PRO A 8 11.31 -5.00 15.26
C PRO A 8 10.96 -3.53 15.00
N GLU A 9 11.74 -2.60 15.54
CA GLU A 9 11.59 -1.17 15.32
C GLU A 9 11.90 -0.77 13.86
N ALA A 10 12.94 -1.35 13.26
CA ALA A 10 13.28 -1.12 11.87
C ALA A 10 12.20 -1.67 10.93
N ALA A 11 11.69 -2.88 11.21
CA ALA A 11 10.58 -3.47 10.47
C ALA A 11 9.32 -2.61 10.56
N ARG A 12 8.96 -2.15 11.78
CA ARG A 12 7.82 -1.26 12.01
C ARG A 12 7.97 0.06 11.24
N GLY A 13 9.16 0.66 11.27
CA GLY A 13 9.46 1.90 10.55
C GLY A 13 9.37 1.75 9.02
N MET A 14 9.78 0.60 8.48
CA MET A 14 9.62 0.29 7.06
C MET A 14 8.15 0.11 6.68
N VAL A 15 7.38 -0.64 7.48
CA VAL A 15 5.95 -0.87 7.22
C VAL A 15 5.15 0.43 7.30
N ARG A 16 5.43 1.30 8.28
CA ARG A 16 4.76 2.61 8.42
C ARG A 16 5.03 3.53 7.24
N ARG A 17 6.28 3.65 6.81
CA ARG A 17 6.61 4.43 5.59
C ARG A 17 5.91 3.88 4.35
N GLY A 18 5.91 2.55 4.19
CA GLY A 18 5.19 1.92 3.09
C GLY A 18 3.68 2.19 3.11
N LEU A 19 3.06 2.23 4.30
CA LEU A 19 1.66 2.62 4.46
C LEU A 19 1.42 4.07 4.05
N GLU A 20 2.24 5.00 4.53
CA GLU A 20 2.13 6.43 4.22
C GLU A 20 2.26 6.70 2.72
N GLU A 21 3.29 6.15 2.06
CA GLU A 21 3.51 6.29 0.62
C GLU A 21 2.36 5.70 -0.20
N LEU A 22 1.84 4.55 0.22
CA LEU A 22 0.75 3.88 -0.48
C LEU A 22 -0.58 4.63 -0.32
N GLU A 23 -0.86 5.16 0.87
CA GLU A 23 -2.04 6.00 1.12
C GLU A 23 -1.97 7.31 0.33
N GLU A 24 -0.78 7.92 0.21
CA GLU A 24 -0.57 9.08 -0.65
C GLU A 24 -0.85 8.75 -2.13
N ARG A 25 -0.31 7.64 -2.65
CA ARG A 25 -0.56 7.21 -4.03
C ARG A 25 -2.03 6.91 -4.30
N ILE A 26 -2.71 6.22 -3.38
CA ILE A 26 -4.15 5.96 -3.49
C ILE A 26 -4.93 7.28 -3.57
N ARG A 27 -4.62 8.25 -2.69
CA ARG A 27 -5.25 9.58 -2.72
C ARG A 27 -4.99 10.31 -4.04
N ALA A 28 -3.77 10.23 -4.58
CA ALA A 28 -3.43 10.83 -5.87
C ALA A 28 -4.22 10.20 -7.02
N HIS A 29 -4.37 8.88 -7.03
CA HIS A 29 -5.20 8.18 -8.03
C HIS A 29 -6.69 8.53 -7.91
N GLN A 30 -7.19 8.76 -6.70
CA GLN A 30 -8.59 9.15 -6.48
C GLN A 30 -8.87 10.61 -6.84
N SER A 31 -7.91 11.51 -6.64
CA SER A 31 -8.07 12.95 -6.92
C SER A 31 -7.90 13.30 -8.38
N ALA A 32 -7.16 12.49 -9.14
CA ALA A 32 -6.97 12.63 -10.58
C ALA A 32 -7.49 11.37 -11.31
N PRO A 33 -8.82 11.17 -11.37
CA PRO A 33 -9.38 10.04 -12.09
C PRO A 33 -8.94 10.09 -13.56
N PRO A 34 -8.74 8.91 -14.18
CA PRO A 34 -8.18 8.81 -15.52
C PRO A 34 -9.09 9.47 -16.56
N GLY A 35 -8.74 10.69 -16.97
CA GLY A 35 -9.36 11.39 -18.09
C GLY A 35 -8.50 11.26 -19.33
N PHE A 36 -8.84 10.37 -20.26
CA PHE A 36 -8.23 10.37 -21.59
C PHE A 36 -9.18 11.12 -22.55
N PRO A 37 -8.78 12.28 -23.10
CA PRO A 37 -9.64 12.99 -24.04
C PRO A 37 -9.82 12.14 -25.29
N ALA A 38 -11.06 11.80 -25.66
CA ALA A 38 -11.35 10.99 -26.84
C ALA A 38 -10.82 11.63 -28.15
N VAL A 39 -10.66 12.95 -28.15
CA VAL A 39 -10.11 13.75 -29.26
C VAL A 39 -8.58 13.81 -29.29
N ALA A 40 -7.87 13.32 -28.26
CA ALA A 40 -6.42 13.32 -28.21
C ALA A 40 -5.78 12.45 -29.32
N ALA A 41 -6.54 11.50 -29.86
CA ALA A 41 -6.12 10.69 -31.01
C ALA A 41 -6.31 11.40 -32.36
N GLY A 42 -6.93 12.58 -32.41
CA GLY A 42 -7.31 13.30 -33.63
C GLY A 42 -8.73 12.97 -34.12
N GLN A 43 -9.36 13.89 -34.85
CA GLN A 43 -10.77 13.78 -35.29
C GLN A 43 -11.08 12.50 -36.09
N GLN A 44 -10.10 11.90 -36.76
CA GLN A 44 -10.27 10.68 -37.55
C GLN A 44 -10.09 9.37 -36.75
N PHE A 45 -9.71 9.45 -35.47
CA PHE A 45 -9.38 8.29 -34.63
C PHE A 45 -10.26 8.22 -33.37
N GLY A 46 -11.47 8.80 -33.39
CA GLY A 46 -12.37 8.83 -32.23
C GLY A 46 -12.65 7.44 -31.63
N ASP A 47 -12.75 6.40 -32.45
CA ASP A 47 -12.88 5.01 -31.97
C ASP A 47 -11.64 4.51 -31.21
N TYR A 48 -10.45 4.85 -31.68
CA TYR A 48 -9.21 4.52 -30.99
C TYR A 48 -9.06 5.30 -29.69
N GLY A 49 -9.43 6.58 -29.69
CA GLY A 49 -9.46 7.41 -28.48
C GLY A 49 -10.39 6.84 -27.40
N ARG A 50 -11.59 6.37 -27.79
CA ARG A 50 -12.51 5.68 -26.88
C ARG A 50 -11.94 4.37 -26.33
N ARG A 51 -11.41 3.51 -27.20
CA ARG A 51 -10.79 2.23 -26.78
C ARG A 51 -9.61 2.44 -25.84
N LEU A 52 -8.82 3.49 -26.06
CA LEU A 52 -7.70 3.84 -25.20
C LEU A 52 -8.17 4.38 -23.85
N ALA A 53 -9.20 5.22 -23.82
CA ALA A 53 -9.83 5.70 -22.59
C ALA A 53 -10.37 4.54 -21.75
N GLU A 54 -11.09 3.60 -22.36
CA GLU A 54 -11.59 2.40 -21.69
C GLU A 54 -10.46 1.51 -21.16
N ALA A 55 -9.41 1.30 -21.95
CA ALA A 55 -8.25 0.52 -21.52
C ALA A 55 -7.56 1.18 -20.31
N TYR A 56 -7.42 2.51 -20.34
CA TYR A 56 -6.82 3.26 -19.25
C TYR A 56 -7.69 3.23 -17.98
N MET A 57 -9.01 3.33 -18.10
CA MET A 57 -9.94 3.15 -16.99
C MET A 57 -9.84 1.74 -16.37
N ARG A 58 -9.78 0.69 -17.19
CA ARG A 58 -9.60 -0.68 -16.72
C ARG A 58 -8.28 -0.86 -15.98
N LEU A 59 -7.18 -0.35 -16.56
CA LEU A 59 -5.86 -0.39 -15.92
C LEU A 59 -5.87 0.32 -14.56
N HIS A 60 -6.45 1.52 -14.51
CA HIS A 60 -6.58 2.29 -13.28
C HIS A 60 -7.37 1.54 -12.21
N SER A 61 -8.49 0.91 -12.58
CA SER A 61 -9.29 0.11 -11.65
C SER A 61 -8.51 -1.08 -11.08
N VAL A 62 -7.74 -1.77 -11.93
CA VAL A 62 -6.91 -2.91 -11.50
C VAL A 62 -5.81 -2.43 -10.55
N GLU A 63 -5.12 -1.34 -10.88
CA GLU A 63 -4.06 -0.80 -10.04
C GLU A 63 -4.60 -0.32 -8.69
N MET A 64 -5.76 0.34 -8.67
CA MET A 64 -6.44 0.73 -7.43
C MET A 64 -6.76 -0.47 -6.54
N SER A 65 -7.29 -1.55 -7.12
CA SER A 65 -7.58 -2.78 -6.37
C SER A 65 -6.30 -3.41 -5.81
N ARG A 66 -5.21 -3.41 -6.60
CA ARG A 66 -3.90 -3.90 -6.16
C ARG A 66 -3.33 -3.08 -5.00
N MET A 67 -3.38 -1.77 -5.10
CA MET A 67 -2.92 -0.87 -4.03
C MET A 67 -3.74 -1.03 -2.74
N GLN A 68 -5.07 -1.16 -2.84
CA GLN A 68 -5.93 -1.41 -1.69
C GLN A 68 -5.63 -2.75 -1.01
N THR A 69 -5.38 -3.80 -1.81
CA THR A 69 -4.99 -5.11 -1.29
C THR A 69 -3.66 -5.03 -0.54
N LEU A 70 -2.66 -4.39 -1.13
CA LEU A 70 -1.36 -4.19 -0.50
C LEU A 70 -1.46 -3.36 0.80
N LEU A 71 -2.31 -2.32 0.81
CA LEU A 71 -2.59 -1.53 2.00
C LEU A 71 -3.17 -2.39 3.12
N GLY A 72 -4.12 -3.27 2.79
CA GLY A 72 -4.68 -4.23 3.73
C GLY A 72 -3.63 -5.17 4.32
N MET A 73 -2.72 -5.69 3.48
CA MET A 73 -1.62 -6.55 3.91
C MET A 73 -0.67 -5.82 4.86
N LEU A 74 -0.20 -4.63 4.48
CA LEU A 74 0.71 -3.83 5.32
C LEU A 74 0.09 -3.46 6.67
N ARG A 75 -1.22 -3.15 6.70
CA ARG A 75 -1.95 -2.91 7.96
C ARG A 75 -2.02 -4.17 8.81
N SER A 76 -2.19 -5.36 8.20
CA SER A 76 -2.16 -6.62 8.94
C SER A 76 -0.78 -6.88 9.54
N THR A 77 0.27 -6.75 8.73
CA THR A 77 1.65 -6.91 9.19
C THR A 77 1.99 -5.96 10.33
N LEU A 78 1.56 -4.69 10.26
CA LEU A 78 1.79 -3.74 11.35
C LEU A 78 1.10 -4.18 12.65
N ARG A 79 -0.16 -4.65 12.57
CA ARG A 79 -0.88 -5.17 13.75
C ARG A 79 -0.21 -6.39 14.35
N GLU A 80 0.32 -7.28 13.52
CA GLU A 80 1.05 -8.48 13.98
C GLU A 80 2.34 -8.08 14.72
N ILE A 81 3.10 -7.14 14.18
CA ILE A 81 4.29 -6.58 14.86
C ILE A 81 3.89 -5.99 16.23
N GLU A 82 2.86 -5.16 16.26
CA GLU A 82 2.38 -4.52 17.51
C GLU A 82 1.87 -5.55 18.53
N ALA A 83 1.23 -6.64 18.08
CA ALA A 83 0.78 -7.72 18.95
C ALA A 83 1.93 -8.52 19.55
N ILE A 84 2.98 -8.80 18.77
CA ILE A 84 4.20 -9.48 19.24
C ILE A 84 4.91 -8.63 20.28
N ASP A 85 5.06 -7.33 20.02
CA ASP A 85 5.73 -6.42 20.96
C ASP A 85 4.96 -6.31 22.28
N ALA A 86 3.62 -6.23 22.23
CA ALA A 86 2.80 -6.23 23.43
C ALA A 86 2.88 -7.55 24.22
N ALA A 87 3.02 -8.69 23.52
CA ALA A 87 3.22 -9.98 24.18
C ALA A 87 4.60 -10.05 24.87
N ASN A 88 5.65 -9.55 24.21
CA ASN A 88 7.00 -9.51 24.76
C ASN A 88 7.07 -8.62 26.01
N SER A 89 6.45 -7.42 25.99
CA SER A 89 6.42 -6.53 27.16
C SER A 89 5.72 -7.18 28.37
N ARG A 90 4.56 -7.82 28.16
CA ARG A 90 3.86 -8.52 29.25
C ARG A 90 4.70 -9.66 29.84
N HIS A 91 5.40 -10.41 29.00
CA HIS A 91 6.23 -11.51 29.46
C HIS A 91 7.45 -11.02 30.25
N ALA A 92 8.05 -9.89 29.86
CA ALA A 92 9.12 -9.26 30.62
C ALA A 92 8.65 -8.79 32.00
N GLU A 93 7.49 -8.12 32.09
CA GLU A 93 6.89 -7.68 33.36
C GLU A 93 6.59 -8.85 34.30
N ASP A 94 6.10 -9.98 33.78
CA ASP A 94 5.84 -11.17 34.59
C ASP A 94 7.13 -11.80 35.15
N LEU A 95 8.22 -11.78 34.39
CA LEU A 95 9.53 -12.27 34.85
C LEU A 95 10.12 -11.38 35.95
N GLU A 96 10.01 -10.05 35.82
CA GLU A 96 10.45 -9.10 36.85
C GLU A 96 9.66 -9.21 38.16
N ARG A 97 8.42 -9.70 38.11
CA ARG A 97 7.57 -9.89 39.30
C ARG A 97 7.88 -11.17 40.06
N ILE A 98 8.46 -12.18 39.41
CA ILE A 98 8.74 -13.50 39.98
C ILE A 98 10.20 -13.62 40.46
N GLY A 99 11.13 -12.86 39.85
CA GLY A 99 12.54 -12.78 40.25
C GLY A 99 12.79 -11.81 41.40
#